data_AF-A0A815MJH8-F1
#
_entry.id   AF-A0A815MJH8-F1
#
_cell.length_a   1.000
_cell.length_b   1.000
_cell.length_c   1.000
_cell.angle_alpha   90.00
_cell.angle_beta   90.00
_cell.angle_gamma   90.00
#
_symmetry.space_group_name_H-M   'P 1'
#
loop_
_entity.id
_entity.type
_entity.pdbx_description
1 polymer ?
#
loop_
_entity_poly.entity_id
_entity_poly.type
_entity_poly.pdbx_seq_one_letter_code
_entity_poly.pdbx_strand_id
1 'polypeptide(L)' 'QVVQLMKLISFDGAKLEVAKMAYPYTCDRGSYASIVGDALSFSDAKSELNEYIRSQCW' A
#
# COMPACT_ATOMS: atom_id res chain seq x y z
N GLN A 1 -7.04 -8.84 -3.17
CA GLN A 1 -7.74 -8.95 -1.88
C GLN A 1 -7.38 -7.83 -0.90
N VAL A 2 -6.10 -7.44 -0.73
CA VAL A 2 -5.67 -6.37 0.21
C VAL A 2 -6.45 -5.06 0.04
N VAL A 3 -6.81 -4.72 -1.20
CA VAL A 3 -7.59 -3.53 -1.55
C VAL A 3 -8.98 -3.50 -0.90
N GLN A 4 -9.65 -4.64 -0.73
CA GLN A 4 -10.95 -4.70 -0.06
C GLN A 4 -10.81 -4.46 1.45
N LEU A 5 -9.73 -4.95 2.05
CA LEU A 5 -9.41 -4.70 3.45
C LEU A 5 -9.09 -3.22 3.68
N MET A 6 -8.33 -2.61 2.77
CA MET A 6 -8.05 -1.16 2.81
C MET A 6 -9.31 -0.32 2.61
N LYS A 7 -10.26 -0.74 1.77
CA LYS A 7 -11.56 -0.05 1.63
C LYS A 7 -12.42 -0.09 2.89
N LEU A 8 -12.24 -1.09 3.76
CA LEU A 8 -12.91 -1.15 5.07
C LEU A 8 -12.28 -0.19 6.09
N ILE A 9 -11.04 0.25 5.86
CA ILE A 9 -10.28 1.10 6.78
C ILE A 9 -10.40 2.55 6.30
N SER A 10 -11.14 3.37 7.04
CA SER A 10 -11.27 4.81 6.73
C SER A 10 -10.06 5.65 7.15
N PHE A 11 -9.17 5.11 8.00
CA PHE A 11 -7.99 5.83 8.50
C PHE A 11 -6.78 5.62 7.59
N ASP A 12 -6.25 6.69 6.99
CA ASP A 12 -5.14 6.60 6.03
C ASP A 12 -3.82 6.11 6.66
N GLY A 13 -3.55 6.45 7.92
CA GLY A 13 -2.38 5.92 8.65
C GLY A 13 -2.42 4.41 8.83
N ALA A 14 -3.57 3.87 9.26
CA ALA A 14 -3.75 2.43 9.43
C ALA A 14 -3.73 1.68 8.09
N LYS A 15 -4.27 2.30 7.02
CA LYS A 15 -4.15 1.79 5.64
C LYS A 15 -2.68 1.65 5.23
N LEU A 16 -1.85 2.65 5.53
CA LEU A 16 -0.42 2.62 5.19
C LEU A 16 0.33 1.50 5.92
N GLU A 17 0.08 1.29 7.21
CA GLU A 17 0.71 0.20 7.98
C GLU A 17 0.32 -1.18 7.46
N VAL A 18 -0.97 -1.40 7.20
CA VAL A 18 -1.47 -2.64 6.60
C VAL A 18 -0.87 -2.84 5.21
N ALA A 19 -0.73 -1.77 4.42
CA ALA A 19 -0.13 -1.83 3.10
C ALA A 19 1.34 -2.24 3.14
N LYS A 20 2.13 -1.71 4.08
CA LYS A 20 3.52 -2.11 4.30
C LYS A 20 3.61 -3.58 4.73
N MET A 21 2.72 -4.02 5.63
CA MET A 21 2.68 -5.39 6.13
C MET A 21 2.27 -6.41 5.06
N ALA A 22 1.32 -6.07 4.19
CA ALA A 22 0.81 -6.96 3.15
C ALA A 22 1.68 -7.01 1.89
N TYR A 23 2.59 -6.04 1.71
CA TYR A 23 3.53 -6.01 0.59
C TYR A 23 4.37 -7.30 0.41
N PRO A 24 5.05 -7.86 1.44
CA PRO A 24 5.82 -9.11 1.30
C PRO A 24 4.94 -10.34 1.00
N TYR A 25 3.66 -10.31 1.38
CA TYR A 25 2.71 -11.40 1.14
C TYR A 25 1.99 -11.30 -0.21
N THR A 26 2.29 -10.28 -1.00
CA THR A 26 1.67 -10.07 -2.31
C THR A 26 2.64 -10.44 -3.44
N CYS A 27 2.30 -11.46 -4.24
CA CYS A 27 3.09 -11.85 -5.41
C CYS A 27 3.11 -10.77 -6.50
N ASP A 28 1.99 -10.07 -6.70
CA ASP A 28 1.79 -9.14 -7.81
C ASP A 28 2.13 -7.69 -7.41
N ARG A 29 3.43 -7.42 -7.28
CA ARG A 29 3.98 -6.14 -6.78
C ARG A 29 3.69 -4.95 -7.69
N GLY A 30 3.65 -5.19 -9.01
CA GLY A 30 3.40 -4.15 -10.02
C GLY A 30 1.97 -3.60 -9.97
N SER A 31 0.97 -4.47 -9.85
CA SER A 31 -0.41 -4.05 -9.64
C SER A 31 -0.67 -3.55 -8.22
N TYR A 32 0.04 -4.06 -7.21
CA TYR A 32 -0.16 -3.66 -5.82
C TYR A 32 0.08 -2.16 -5.59
N ALA A 33 1.20 -1.61 -6.07
CA ALA A 33 1.53 -0.19 -5.90
C ALA A 33 0.46 0.73 -6.50
N SER A 34 -0.09 0.36 -7.66
CA SER A 34 -1.13 1.14 -8.34
C SER A 34 -2.46 1.08 -7.60
N ILE A 35 -2.91 -0.13 -7.22
CA ILE A 35 -4.25 -0.29 -6.63
C ILE A 35 -4.28 0.17 -5.15
N VAL A 36 -3.18 -0.01 -4.42
CA VAL A 36 -3.05 0.50 -3.05
C VAL A 36 -2.82 2.02 -3.04
N GLY A 37 -2.06 2.52 -4.02
CA GLY A 37 -1.97 3.95 -4.26
C GLY A 37 -3.36 4.56 -4.44
N ASP A 38 -4.19 4.00 -5.31
CA ASP A 38 -5.55 4.51 -5.53
C ASP A 38 -6.43 4.49 -4.25
N ALA A 39 -6.22 3.53 -3.35
CA ALA A 39 -6.93 3.43 -2.07
C ALA A 39 -6.44 4.43 -1.00
N LEU A 40 -5.26 5.02 -1.18
CA LEU A 40 -4.69 6.06 -0.32
C LEU A 40 -5.10 7.43 -0.86
N SER A 41 -5.84 8.18 -0.03
CA SER A 41 -6.30 9.53 -0.41
C SER A 41 -5.20 10.57 -0.24
N PHE A 42 -4.22 10.30 0.62
CA PHE A 42 -3.09 11.20 0.86
C PHE A 42 -1.90 10.90 -0.06
N SER A 43 -1.42 11.95 -0.73
CA SER A 43 -0.24 11.89 -1.60
C SER A 43 1.04 11.53 -0.83
N ASP A 44 1.17 11.97 0.43
CA ASP A 44 2.30 11.60 1.29
C ASP A 44 2.38 10.10 1.54
N ALA A 45 1.23 9.48 1.84
CA ALA A 45 1.15 8.04 2.08
C ALA A 45 1.51 7.22 0.82
N LYS A 46 1.16 7.71 -0.38
CA LYS A 46 1.60 7.11 -1.66
C LYS A 46 3.11 7.16 -1.82
N SER A 47 3.72 8.31 -1.57
CA SER A 47 5.17 8.51 -1.70
C SER A 47 5.92 7.60 -0.72
N GLU A 48 5.47 7.54 0.53
CA GLU A 48 6.09 6.71 1.57
C GLU A 48 5.97 5.21 1.27
N LEU A 49 4.81 4.77 0.76
CA LEU A 49 4.64 3.39 0.29
C LEU A 49 5.56 3.08 -0.89
N ASN A 50 5.64 3.97 -1.88
CA ASN A 50 6.49 3.78 -3.05
C ASN A 50 7.99 3.73 -2.67
N GLU A 51 8.40 4.52 -1.68
CA GLU A 51 9.75 4.51 -1.13
C GLU A 51 10.04 3.21 -0.37
N TYR A 52 9.09 2.71 0.44
CA TYR A 52 9.19 1.40 1.10
C TYR A 52 9.29 0.25 0.09
N ILE A 53 8.48 0.28 -0.97
CA ILE A 53 8.49 -0.69 -2.07
C ILE A 53 9.85 -0.70 -2.78
N ARG A 54 10.40 0.48 -3.07
CA ARG A 54 11.75 0.64 -3.66
C ARG A 54 12.85 0.13 -2.72
N SER A 55 12.72 0.34 -1.42
CA SER A 55 13.69 -0.15 -0.43
C SER A 55 13.64 -1.66 -0.23
N GLN A 56 12.50 -2.31 -0.47
CA GLN A 56 12.34 -3.77 -0.41
C GLN A 56 12.83 -4.47 -1.70
N CYS A 57 12.91 -3.74 -2.82
CA CYS A 57 13.50 -4.24 -4.06
C CYS A 57 14.96 -3.77 -4.18
N TRP A 58 15.88 -4.53 -3.57
CA TRP A 58 17.25 -4.72 -4.04
C TRP A 58 17.41 -6.16 -4.54
#